data_AF-A0A651ER43-F1
#
_entry.id   AF-A0A651ER43-F1
#
_cell.length_a   1.000
_cell.length_b   1.000
_cell.length_c   1.000
_cell.angle_alpha   90.00
_cell.angle_beta   90.00
_cell.angle_gamma   90.00
#
_symmetry.space_group_name_H-M   'P 1'
#
loop_
_entity.id
_entity.type
_entity.pdbx_description
1 polymer ?
#
loop_
_entity_poly.entity_id
_entity_poly.type
_entity_poly.pdbx_seq_one_letter_code
_entity_poly.pdbx_strand_id
1 'polypeptide(L)'
;MKVFRWLHKIKNKPVLARWLFYLGLFVYLIPVYLLPLFPTLDGAAHLYSGSLLARWNDFPLAHEFFLKQPFPPPNIISHWIMYLLWPALHPIGIEKIIVALSIALPAISVEWLCRQKGISSINALLVLPVLYNFMLFLGFYNFLIGIGLLWLSYAILTRLQGKKTIWIVLASLGLGSAMHFSHLMILPAATGLLFIDYLVSKNRTRGIALILFSVLSIVSILLFYNQFVEKSDLNLSWPSLTDRLNMLWNSQPLVSFYQSENLRTRWFSLLLLILLVVELWRVKRWSYSGRTFGLFSALVLVGLMVIPDDLLGGGLLAQRIQLVFIYGICITLIMEIRRMWQRALILLFILSYGPVQLLHQVKIAKDLSYMGSQMYQIGKQLDEDGILVPVYFTDNWLESHAANYAGLHSNIIIADFYEALNPYFPFYYNPELNLFRIMGMDTDKGRKCPEIEHLEQVTKYEVTYILNIKKRAWPDDCNLGAYIDRYFELYLETDDVLVYKRHSPKRKDSPQPPA
;
A
#
# COMPACT_ATOMS: atom_id res chain seq x y z
N MET A 1 -8.52 -22.58 35.20
CA MET A 1 -9.56 -21.79 35.93
C MET A 1 -9.26 -20.30 36.10
N LYS A 2 -8.04 -19.87 36.47
CA LYS A 2 -7.73 -18.43 36.71
C LYS A 2 -7.95 -17.52 35.48
N VAL A 3 -7.51 -17.94 34.29
CA VAL A 3 -7.70 -17.20 33.03
C VAL A 3 -9.19 -16.95 32.73
N PHE A 4 -10.04 -17.97 32.87
CA PHE A 4 -11.48 -17.82 32.64
C PHE A 4 -12.14 -16.83 33.61
N ARG A 5 -11.76 -16.82 34.90
CA ARG A 5 -12.25 -15.84 35.87
C ARG A 5 -11.80 -14.41 35.51
N TRP A 6 -10.55 -14.24 35.07
CA TRP A 6 -10.04 -12.95 34.63
C TRP A 6 -10.80 -12.45 33.40
N LEU A 7 -10.95 -13.27 32.36
CA LEU A 7 -11.70 -12.89 31.16
C LEU A 7 -13.16 -12.58 31.44
N HIS A 8 -13.80 -13.28 32.38
CA HIS A 8 -15.15 -12.97 32.81
C HIS A 8 -15.23 -11.57 33.43
N LYS A 9 -14.25 -11.19 34.27
CA LYS A 9 -14.12 -9.82 34.79
C LYS A 9 -13.91 -8.79 33.68
N ILE A 10 -13.14 -9.07 32.63
CA ILE A 10 -12.92 -8.12 31.52
C ILE A 10 -14.17 -7.97 30.66
N LYS A 11 -14.87 -9.06 30.35
CA LYS A 11 -16.13 -9.01 29.61
C LYS A 11 -17.12 -8.04 30.28
N ASN A 12 -17.18 -8.07 31.61
CA ASN A 12 -18.07 -7.22 32.39
C ASN A 12 -17.49 -5.80 32.61
N LYS A 13 -16.31 -5.50 32.07
CA LYS A 13 -15.62 -4.20 32.14
C LYS A 13 -15.27 -3.70 30.72
N PRO A 14 -16.24 -3.12 29.97
CA PRO A 14 -16.03 -2.69 28.58
C PRO A 14 -14.93 -1.63 28.41
N VAL A 15 -14.60 -0.90 29.47
CA VAL A 15 -13.46 0.04 29.49
C VAL A 15 -12.13 -0.71 29.35
N LEU A 16 -11.92 -1.79 30.11
CA LEU A 16 -10.67 -2.55 30.08
C LEU A 16 -10.47 -3.26 28.73
N ALA A 17 -11.54 -3.84 28.16
CA ALA A 17 -11.48 -4.44 26.83
C ALA A 17 -11.04 -3.44 25.74
N ARG A 18 -11.50 -2.20 25.83
CA ARG A 18 -11.10 -1.12 24.91
C ARG A 18 -9.65 -0.74 25.09
N TRP A 19 -9.19 -0.55 26.33
CA TRP A 19 -7.77 -0.27 26.59
C TRP A 19 -6.86 -1.37 26.09
N LEU A 20 -7.22 -2.64 26.24
CA LEU A 20 -6.45 -3.76 25.69
C LEU A 20 -6.38 -3.70 24.16
N PHE A 21 -7.48 -3.36 23.49
CA PHE A 21 -7.48 -3.18 22.04
C PHE A 21 -6.56 -2.03 21.61
N TYR A 22 -6.72 -0.84 22.19
CA TYR A 22 -5.90 0.32 21.82
C TYR A 22 -4.43 0.15 22.21
N LEU A 23 -4.13 -0.54 23.31
CA LEU A 23 -2.77 -0.93 23.67
C LEU A 23 -2.18 -1.87 22.61
N GLY A 24 -2.94 -2.87 22.19
CA GLY A 24 -2.55 -3.76 21.10
C GLY A 24 -2.26 -2.99 19.81
N LEU A 25 -3.19 -2.14 19.38
CA LEU A 25 -3.00 -1.28 18.21
C LEU A 25 -1.76 -0.36 18.35
N PHE A 26 -1.58 0.24 19.53
CA PHE A 26 -0.41 1.07 19.81
C PHE A 26 0.90 0.28 19.65
N VAL A 27 0.97 -0.96 20.13
CA VAL A 27 2.13 -1.84 19.93
C VAL A 27 2.44 -2.05 18.44
N TYR A 28 1.43 -2.19 17.59
CA TYR A 28 1.61 -2.29 16.14
C TYR A 28 2.02 -0.96 15.48
N LEU A 29 1.76 0.19 16.10
CA LEU A 29 2.21 1.50 15.62
C LEU A 29 3.63 1.85 16.08
N ILE A 30 4.13 1.24 17.15
CA ILE A 30 5.49 1.50 17.69
C ILE A 30 6.56 1.42 16.59
N PRO A 31 6.64 0.36 15.75
CA PRO A 31 7.71 0.27 14.76
C PRO A 31 7.69 1.37 13.70
N VAL A 32 6.49 1.87 13.34
CA VAL A 32 6.34 2.98 12.39
C VAL A 32 7.09 4.21 12.87
N TYR A 33 7.05 4.48 14.18
CA TYR A 33 7.68 5.67 14.75
C TYR A 33 9.13 5.43 15.19
N LEU A 34 9.47 4.21 15.64
CA LEU A 34 10.83 3.87 16.07
C LEU A 34 11.81 3.70 14.93
N LEU A 35 11.37 3.20 13.77
CA LEU A 35 12.25 3.11 12.61
C LEU A 35 12.50 4.52 12.04
N PRO A 36 13.73 4.85 11.61
CA PRO A 36 14.02 6.11 10.94
C PRO A 36 13.07 6.37 9.76
N LEU A 37 12.96 5.38 8.87
CA LEU A 37 12.01 5.30 7.76
C LEU A 37 11.27 3.96 7.83
N PHE A 38 10.00 3.92 7.47
CA PHE A 38 9.29 2.64 7.45
C PHE A 38 9.48 1.99 6.07
N PRO A 39 10.17 0.84 5.98
CA PRO A 39 10.57 0.31 4.69
C PRO A 39 9.39 -0.28 3.95
N THR A 40 9.10 0.28 2.79
CA THR A 40 8.14 -0.26 1.84
C THR A 40 8.74 -0.16 0.44
N LEU A 41 8.25 -1.01 -0.47
CA LEU A 41 8.66 -0.96 -1.87
C LEU A 41 8.29 0.41 -2.48
N ASP A 42 7.01 0.74 -2.48
CA ASP A 42 6.48 1.88 -3.23
C ASP A 42 6.48 3.19 -2.43
N GLY A 43 6.70 3.14 -1.11
CA GLY A 43 6.56 4.34 -0.25
C GLY A 43 7.49 5.48 -0.62
N ALA A 44 8.73 5.17 -1.03
CA ALA A 44 9.68 6.18 -1.52
C ALA A 44 9.15 6.90 -2.76
N ALA A 45 8.59 6.15 -3.71
CA ALA A 45 8.02 6.70 -4.94
C ALA A 45 6.74 7.49 -4.66
N HIS A 46 5.85 6.99 -3.79
CA HIS A 46 4.66 7.73 -3.35
C HIS A 46 5.04 9.07 -2.72
N LEU A 47 6.07 9.09 -1.88
CA LEU A 47 6.56 10.30 -1.22
C LEU A 47 7.20 11.27 -2.22
N TYR A 48 7.96 10.76 -3.20
CA TYR A 48 8.54 11.57 -4.27
C TYR A 48 7.45 12.17 -5.18
N SER A 49 6.45 11.40 -5.56
CA SER A 49 5.25 11.88 -6.26
C SER A 49 4.50 12.96 -5.46
N GLY A 50 4.31 12.75 -4.15
CA GLY A 50 3.75 13.76 -3.26
C GLY A 50 4.59 15.05 -3.22
N SER A 51 5.92 14.92 -3.26
CA SER A 51 6.86 16.05 -3.33
C SER A 51 6.74 16.82 -4.65
N LEU A 52 6.63 16.11 -5.78
CA LEU A 52 6.42 16.71 -7.10
C LEU A 52 5.10 17.47 -7.18
N LEU A 53 4.02 16.95 -6.57
CA LEU A 53 2.75 17.68 -6.47
C LEU A 53 2.92 18.98 -5.70
N ALA A 54 3.64 18.94 -4.57
CA ALA A 54 3.81 20.08 -3.67
C ALA A 54 4.73 21.16 -4.23
N ARG A 55 5.80 20.74 -4.92
CA ARG A 55 6.85 21.60 -5.46
C ARG A 55 6.72 21.85 -6.96
N TRP A 56 5.59 21.48 -7.57
CA TRP A 56 5.45 21.48 -9.03
C TRP A 56 5.87 22.82 -9.66
N ASN A 57 5.44 23.95 -9.10
CA ASN A 57 5.73 25.26 -9.65
C ASN A 57 7.18 25.71 -9.41
N ASP A 58 7.84 25.15 -8.39
CA ASP A 58 9.20 25.50 -7.95
C ASP A 58 10.26 24.55 -8.52
N PHE A 59 9.84 23.57 -9.33
CA PHE A 59 10.71 22.58 -9.96
C PHE A 59 10.50 22.54 -11.49
N PRO A 60 11.00 23.55 -12.24
CA PRO A 60 10.74 23.68 -13.68
C PRO A 60 11.20 22.48 -14.51
N LEU A 61 12.34 21.88 -14.17
CA LEU A 61 12.88 20.71 -14.88
C LEU A 61 11.90 19.53 -14.86
N ALA A 62 11.06 19.39 -13.82
CA ALA A 62 10.06 18.32 -13.76
C ALA A 62 8.99 18.44 -14.86
N HIS A 63 8.75 19.64 -15.41
CA HIS A 63 7.73 19.85 -16.45
C HIS A 63 8.18 19.30 -17.81
N GLU A 64 9.49 19.14 -18.00
CA GLU A 64 10.07 18.55 -19.20
C GLU A 64 9.82 17.04 -19.24
N PHE A 65 10.08 16.38 -18.11
CA PHE A 65 10.03 14.91 -18.02
C PHE A 65 8.66 14.36 -17.64
N PHE A 66 7.84 15.12 -16.93
CA PHE A 66 6.57 14.65 -16.41
C PHE A 66 5.40 15.51 -16.85
N LEU A 67 4.26 14.87 -17.03
CA LEU A 67 2.97 15.49 -17.28
C LEU A 67 2.02 15.10 -16.15
N LYS A 68 1.21 16.06 -15.69
CA LYS A 68 0.14 15.78 -14.72
C LYS A 68 -0.99 15.03 -15.40
N GLN A 69 -1.57 14.06 -14.71
CA GLN A 69 -2.81 13.46 -15.17
C GLN A 69 -3.89 14.54 -15.30
N PRO A 70 -4.63 14.58 -16.42
CA PRO A 70 -5.69 15.56 -16.63
C PRO A 70 -6.88 15.35 -15.68
N PHE A 71 -7.06 14.13 -15.21
CA PHE A 71 -8.09 13.75 -14.25
C PHE A 71 -7.45 13.03 -13.06
N PRO A 72 -7.94 13.25 -11.82
CA PRO A 72 -7.41 12.54 -10.68
C PRO A 72 -7.67 11.03 -10.80
N PRO A 73 -6.62 10.17 -10.76
CA PRO A 73 -6.80 8.73 -10.83
C PRO A 73 -7.43 8.18 -9.53
N PRO A 74 -8.04 6.98 -9.57
CA PRO A 74 -8.69 6.34 -8.41
C PRO A 74 -7.73 5.81 -7.34
N ASN A 75 -6.44 6.14 -7.43
CA ASN A 75 -5.37 5.67 -6.53
C ASN A 75 -4.51 6.86 -6.07
N ILE A 76 -5.15 7.94 -5.63
CA ILE A 76 -4.51 9.23 -5.34
C ILE A 76 -4.67 9.69 -3.89
N ILE A 77 -5.51 9.04 -3.07
CA ILE A 77 -5.84 9.59 -1.74
C ILE A 77 -4.61 9.76 -0.85
N SER A 78 -3.65 8.84 -0.88
CA SER A 78 -2.40 8.98 -0.12
C SER A 78 -1.56 10.14 -0.63
N HIS A 79 -1.43 10.29 -1.95
CA HIS A 79 -0.68 11.39 -2.57
C HIS A 79 -1.28 12.74 -2.23
N TRP A 80 -2.61 12.87 -2.22
CA TRP A 80 -3.28 14.09 -1.75
C TRP A 80 -3.01 14.38 -0.28
N ILE A 81 -3.05 13.36 0.59
CA ILE A 81 -2.71 13.55 2.00
C ILE A 81 -1.23 13.99 2.13
N MET A 82 -0.32 13.37 1.38
CA MET A 82 1.10 13.74 1.37
C MET A 82 1.29 15.18 0.90
N TYR A 83 0.67 15.57 -0.22
CA TYR A 83 0.67 16.94 -0.74
C TYR A 83 0.16 17.96 0.28
N LEU A 84 -0.96 17.67 0.94
CA LEU A 84 -1.54 18.58 1.95
C LEU A 84 -0.67 18.72 3.21
N LEU A 85 0.05 17.66 3.59
CA LEU A 85 0.95 17.67 4.74
C LEU A 85 2.34 18.24 4.42
N TRP A 86 2.72 18.31 3.14
CA TRP A 86 4.04 18.74 2.68
C TRP A 86 4.50 20.09 3.26
N PRO A 87 3.66 21.14 3.31
CA PRO A 87 4.10 22.43 3.86
C PRO A 87 4.34 22.41 5.38
N ALA A 88 3.75 21.46 6.10
CA ALA A 88 3.74 21.45 7.57
C ALA A 88 4.74 20.45 8.16
N LEU A 89 5.13 19.43 7.41
CA LEU A 89 5.89 18.29 7.92
C LEU A 89 7.07 17.95 7.01
N HIS A 90 8.13 17.47 7.63
CA HIS A 90 9.25 16.87 6.92
C HIS A 90 8.83 15.56 6.23
N PRO A 91 9.43 15.17 5.08
CA PRO A 91 8.93 14.04 4.27
C PRO A 91 8.80 12.71 5.04
N ILE A 92 9.77 12.41 5.91
CA ILE A 92 9.72 11.22 6.79
C ILE A 92 8.48 11.23 7.71
N GLY A 93 8.11 12.39 8.26
CA GLY A 93 6.94 12.53 9.11
C GLY A 93 5.64 12.28 8.35
N ILE A 94 5.58 12.72 7.09
CA ILE A 94 4.46 12.49 6.19
C ILE A 94 4.29 10.98 5.93
N GLU A 95 5.36 10.28 5.56
CA GLU A 95 5.31 8.83 5.35
C GLU A 95 4.84 8.09 6.61
N LYS A 96 5.37 8.44 7.78
CA LYS A 96 4.94 7.84 9.05
C LYS A 96 3.45 8.01 9.31
N ILE A 97 2.86 9.17 8.96
CA ILE A 97 1.42 9.40 9.08
C ILE A 97 0.64 8.49 8.12
N ILE A 98 1.09 8.37 6.87
CA ILE A 98 0.43 7.52 5.86
C ILE A 98 0.46 6.05 6.29
N VAL A 99 1.62 5.53 6.68
CA VAL A 99 1.79 4.16 7.17
C VAL A 99 0.93 3.92 8.42
N ALA A 100 0.96 4.85 9.38
CA ALA A 100 0.14 4.77 10.59
C ALA A 100 -1.36 4.79 10.26
N LEU A 101 -1.78 5.58 9.27
CA LEU A 101 -3.17 5.62 8.80
C LEU A 101 -3.58 4.29 8.16
N SER A 102 -2.72 3.70 7.31
CA SER A 102 -2.95 2.39 6.68
C SER A 102 -3.07 1.24 7.69
N ILE A 103 -2.47 1.37 8.88
CA ILE A 103 -2.58 0.41 9.99
C ILE A 103 -3.80 0.72 10.88
N ALA A 104 -3.94 1.97 11.32
CA ALA A 104 -4.88 2.36 12.36
C ALA A 104 -6.31 2.44 11.83
N LEU A 105 -6.53 2.93 10.61
CA LEU A 105 -7.87 3.13 10.08
C LEU A 105 -8.66 1.82 9.97
N PRO A 106 -8.12 0.72 9.37
CA PRO A 106 -8.82 -0.57 9.37
C PRO A 106 -9.14 -1.09 10.78
N ALA A 107 -8.19 -1.01 11.71
CA ALA A 107 -8.37 -1.48 13.07
C ALA A 107 -9.47 -0.70 13.82
N ILE A 108 -9.39 0.62 13.79
CA ILE A 108 -10.34 1.52 14.47
C ILE A 108 -11.74 1.39 13.87
N SER A 109 -11.86 1.27 12.54
CA SER A 109 -13.15 1.07 11.87
C SER A 109 -13.85 -0.21 12.34
N VAL A 110 -13.12 -1.32 12.50
CA VAL A 110 -13.68 -2.58 13.00
C VAL A 110 -14.03 -2.48 14.49
N GLU A 111 -13.19 -1.86 15.31
CA GLU A 111 -13.48 -1.64 16.74
C GLU A 111 -14.75 -0.81 16.93
N TRP A 112 -14.88 0.26 16.15
CA TRP A 112 -16.03 1.15 16.21
C TRP A 112 -17.31 0.43 15.77
N LEU A 113 -17.24 -0.41 14.74
CA LEU A 113 -18.34 -1.30 14.36
C LEU A 113 -18.74 -2.25 15.49
N CYS A 114 -17.77 -2.87 16.18
CA CYS A 114 -18.03 -3.73 17.34
C CYS A 114 -18.80 -3.00 18.43
N ARG A 115 -18.36 -1.78 18.77
CA ARG A 115 -19.00 -0.94 19.79
C ARG A 115 -20.45 -0.62 19.45
N GLN A 116 -20.73 -0.26 18.21
CA GLN A 116 -22.10 0.02 17.77
C GLN A 116 -23.03 -1.21 17.90
N LYS A 117 -22.47 -2.41 17.77
CA LYS A 117 -23.21 -3.68 17.88
C LYS A 117 -23.20 -4.28 19.29
N GLY A 118 -22.62 -3.59 20.28
CA GLY A 118 -22.49 -4.10 21.66
C GLY A 118 -21.53 -5.30 21.77
N ILE A 119 -20.66 -5.50 20.78
CA ILE A 119 -19.65 -6.55 20.78
C ILE A 119 -18.43 -6.09 21.58
N SER A 120 -17.87 -7.00 22.36
CA SER A 120 -16.69 -6.75 23.20
C SER A 120 -15.47 -6.42 22.34
N SER A 121 -14.73 -5.33 22.64
CA SER A 121 -13.50 -4.97 21.92
C SER A 121 -12.39 -6.03 21.99
N ILE A 122 -12.47 -6.98 22.95
CA ILE A 122 -11.61 -8.19 22.94
C ILE A 122 -11.77 -8.97 21.63
N ASN A 123 -12.99 -9.09 21.09
CA ASN A 123 -13.21 -9.81 19.84
C ASN A 123 -12.45 -9.11 18.70
N ALA A 124 -12.47 -7.76 18.67
CA ALA A 124 -11.81 -6.95 17.64
C ALA A 124 -10.28 -7.13 17.60
N LEU A 125 -9.66 -7.67 18.66
CA LEU A 125 -8.24 -8.03 18.64
C LEU A 125 -7.88 -9.01 17.52
N LEU A 126 -8.85 -9.80 17.02
CA LEU A 126 -8.64 -10.75 15.94
C LEU A 126 -8.14 -10.10 14.63
N VAL A 127 -8.37 -8.79 14.44
CA VAL A 127 -7.88 -8.05 13.26
C VAL A 127 -6.42 -7.62 13.38
N LEU A 128 -5.85 -7.50 14.59
CA LEU A 128 -4.49 -6.99 14.78
C LEU A 128 -3.40 -7.77 13.99
N PRO A 129 -3.43 -9.12 13.90
CA PRO A 129 -2.46 -9.88 13.12
C PRO A 129 -2.49 -9.61 11.62
N VAL A 130 -3.57 -9.02 11.12
CA VAL A 130 -3.80 -8.71 9.70
C VAL A 130 -3.22 -7.34 9.33
N LEU A 131 -2.88 -6.50 10.31
CA LEU A 131 -2.46 -5.11 10.05
C LEU A 131 -1.09 -5.02 9.37
N TYR A 132 -0.13 -5.86 9.77
CA TYR A 132 1.19 -5.95 9.12
C TYR A 132 1.17 -7.09 8.11
N ASN A 133 0.74 -6.74 6.91
CA ASN A 133 0.55 -7.66 5.79
C ASN A 133 1.45 -7.25 4.61
N PHE A 134 1.60 -8.13 3.64
CA PHE A 134 2.39 -7.94 2.42
C PHE A 134 2.07 -6.63 1.70
N MET A 135 0.80 -6.23 1.63
CA MET A 135 0.38 -4.99 0.94
C MET A 135 0.89 -3.75 1.65
N LEU A 136 1.09 -3.80 2.96
CA LEU A 136 1.72 -2.70 3.71
C LEU A 136 3.18 -2.54 3.29
N PHE A 137 3.92 -3.63 3.22
CA PHE A 137 5.34 -3.62 2.83
C PHE A 137 5.55 -3.36 1.34
N LEU A 138 4.58 -3.66 0.49
CA LEU A 138 4.57 -3.17 -0.89
C LEU A 138 4.33 -1.66 -0.99
N GLY A 139 3.80 -1.02 0.07
CA GLY A 139 3.46 0.40 0.02
C GLY A 139 2.09 0.68 -0.58
N PHE A 140 1.18 -0.29 -0.67
CA PHE A 140 -0.20 -0.09 -1.18
C PHE A 140 -1.10 0.67 -0.17
N TYR A 141 -0.66 1.86 0.24
CA TYR A 141 -1.28 2.69 1.27
C TYR A 141 -2.72 3.05 0.93
N ASN A 142 -2.93 3.48 -0.30
CA ASN A 142 -4.22 3.77 -0.92
C ASN A 142 -5.23 2.62 -0.75
N PHE A 143 -4.82 1.39 -1.09
CA PHE A 143 -5.65 0.20 -0.92
C PHE A 143 -5.98 -0.08 0.56
N LEU A 144 -4.98 -0.01 1.45
CA LEU A 144 -5.18 -0.26 2.89
C LEU A 144 -6.06 0.80 3.56
N ILE A 145 -5.90 2.07 3.19
CA ILE A 145 -6.80 3.17 3.58
C ILE A 145 -8.21 2.85 3.09
N GLY A 146 -8.36 2.39 1.85
CA GLY A 146 -9.62 1.94 1.28
C GLY A 146 -10.28 0.81 2.07
N ILE A 147 -9.53 -0.21 2.53
CA ILE A 147 -10.06 -1.24 3.45
C ILE A 147 -10.60 -0.59 4.74
N GLY A 148 -9.86 0.37 5.29
CA GLY A 148 -10.31 1.12 6.46
C GLY A 148 -11.61 1.90 6.22
N LEU A 149 -11.72 2.56 5.06
CA LEU A 149 -12.90 3.28 4.62
C LEU A 149 -14.09 2.35 4.37
N LEU A 150 -13.88 1.15 3.81
CA LEU A 150 -14.93 0.14 3.60
C LEU A 150 -15.68 -0.15 4.90
N TRP A 151 -14.94 -0.49 5.96
CA TRP A 151 -15.51 -0.82 7.26
C TRP A 151 -16.05 0.41 7.98
N LEU A 152 -15.36 1.55 7.88
CA LEU A 152 -15.83 2.83 8.44
C LEU A 152 -17.19 3.20 7.85
N SER A 153 -17.35 3.04 6.54
CA SER A 153 -18.55 3.41 5.82
C SER A 153 -19.73 2.55 6.21
N TYR A 154 -19.52 1.23 6.32
CA TYR A 154 -20.56 0.35 6.83
C TYR A 154 -20.99 0.74 8.26
N ALA A 155 -20.03 1.10 9.12
CA ALA A 155 -20.30 1.54 10.49
C ALA A 155 -21.00 2.93 10.54
N ILE A 156 -20.62 3.91 9.72
CA ILE A 156 -21.31 5.21 9.61
C ILE A 156 -22.75 4.99 9.16
N LEU A 157 -22.96 4.23 8.09
CA LEU A 157 -24.29 3.98 7.54
C LEU A 157 -25.18 3.19 8.52
N THR A 158 -24.60 2.34 9.35
CA THR A 158 -25.33 1.67 10.45
C THR A 158 -25.81 2.69 11.49
N ARG A 159 -24.97 3.65 11.89
CA ARG A 159 -25.33 4.72 12.82
C ARG A 159 -26.38 5.68 12.27
N LEU A 160 -26.44 5.84 10.94
CA LEU A 160 -27.41 6.68 10.25
C LEU A 160 -28.78 6.00 10.02
N GLN A 161 -28.96 4.75 10.44
CA GLN A 161 -30.27 4.08 10.35
C GLN A 161 -31.34 4.89 11.11
N GLY A 162 -32.48 5.12 10.44
CA GLY A 162 -33.58 5.92 10.97
C GLY A 162 -33.34 7.44 10.99
N LYS A 163 -32.20 7.93 10.50
CA LYS A 163 -31.95 9.38 10.32
C LYS A 163 -32.55 9.88 8.99
N LYS A 164 -32.63 11.20 8.83
CA LYS A 164 -33.12 11.85 7.59
C LYS A 164 -32.29 11.40 6.38
N THR A 165 -32.96 11.18 5.25
CA THR A 165 -32.35 10.70 3.99
C THR A 165 -31.15 11.53 3.54
N ILE A 166 -31.18 12.85 3.71
CA ILE A 166 -30.08 13.74 3.29
C ILE A 166 -28.74 13.35 3.91
N TRP A 167 -28.71 12.94 5.19
CA TRP A 167 -27.48 12.52 5.84
C TRP A 167 -26.93 11.21 5.28
N ILE A 168 -27.82 10.30 4.87
CA ILE A 168 -27.43 9.04 4.24
C ILE A 168 -26.84 9.31 2.85
N VAL A 169 -27.45 10.22 2.09
CA VAL A 169 -26.96 10.63 0.76
C VAL A 169 -25.59 11.29 0.89
N LEU A 170 -25.45 12.31 1.73
CA LEU A 170 -24.18 13.03 1.93
C LEU A 170 -23.07 12.09 2.42
N ALA A 171 -23.35 11.22 3.39
CA ALA A 171 -22.38 10.24 3.85
C ALA A 171 -22.00 9.26 2.74
N SER A 172 -22.98 8.76 1.95
CA SER A 172 -22.70 7.80 0.89
C SER A 172 -21.88 8.40 -0.24
N LEU A 173 -22.18 9.64 -0.64
CA LEU A 173 -21.40 10.36 -1.65
C LEU A 173 -19.98 10.63 -1.15
N GLY A 174 -19.81 11.22 0.04
CA GLY A 174 -18.49 11.52 0.58
C GLY A 174 -17.62 10.26 0.78
N LEU A 175 -18.19 9.20 1.34
CA LEU A 175 -17.48 7.93 1.57
C LEU A 175 -17.22 7.15 0.28
N GLY A 176 -18.19 7.13 -0.65
CA GLY A 176 -18.03 6.51 -1.95
C GLY A 176 -16.94 7.20 -2.78
N SER A 177 -16.90 8.53 -2.78
CA SER A 177 -15.82 9.31 -3.40
C SER A 177 -14.47 9.06 -2.73
N ALA A 178 -14.41 9.03 -1.40
CA ALA A 178 -13.17 8.69 -0.69
C ALA A 178 -12.68 7.27 -1.05
N MET A 179 -13.58 6.30 -1.19
CA MET A 179 -13.23 4.95 -1.65
C MET A 179 -12.76 4.93 -3.10
N HIS A 180 -13.44 5.66 -3.98
CA HIS A 180 -13.05 5.82 -5.38
C HIS A 180 -11.61 6.31 -5.51
N PHE A 181 -11.24 7.39 -4.81
CA PHE A 181 -9.88 7.94 -4.83
C PHE A 181 -8.88 7.12 -4.02
N SER A 182 -9.35 6.24 -3.14
CA SER A 182 -8.48 5.31 -2.43
C SER A 182 -8.05 4.17 -3.33
N HIS A 183 -8.97 3.38 -3.86
CA HIS A 183 -8.62 2.24 -4.71
C HIS A 183 -9.87 1.70 -5.40
N LEU A 184 -9.79 1.47 -6.72
CA LEU A 184 -10.93 1.05 -7.54
C LEU A 184 -11.65 -0.21 -7.02
N MET A 185 -10.89 -1.21 -6.55
CA MET A 185 -11.47 -2.49 -6.05
C MET A 185 -12.32 -2.35 -4.77
N ILE A 186 -12.09 -1.30 -3.98
CA ILE A 186 -12.76 -1.16 -2.67
C ILE A 186 -14.23 -0.77 -2.84
N LEU A 187 -14.54 0.03 -3.86
CA LEU A 187 -15.89 0.53 -4.07
C LEU A 187 -16.87 -0.59 -4.50
N PRO A 188 -16.54 -1.50 -5.44
CA PRO A 188 -17.33 -2.70 -5.70
C PRO A 188 -17.47 -3.61 -4.48
N ALA A 189 -16.43 -3.76 -3.64
CA ALA A 189 -16.52 -4.52 -2.40
C ALA A 189 -17.54 -3.89 -1.43
N ALA A 190 -17.55 -2.56 -1.28
CA ALA A 190 -18.54 -1.85 -0.49
C ALA A 190 -19.96 -2.02 -1.04
N THR A 191 -20.14 -1.92 -2.35
CA THR A 191 -21.42 -2.15 -3.04
C THR A 191 -21.91 -3.58 -2.79
N GLY A 192 -21.05 -4.59 -2.93
CA GLY A 192 -21.38 -5.99 -2.64
C GLY A 192 -21.80 -6.20 -1.18
N LEU A 193 -21.10 -5.60 -0.22
CA LEU A 193 -21.47 -5.67 1.19
C LEU A 193 -22.84 -5.03 1.46
N LEU A 194 -23.10 -3.84 0.89
CA LEU A 194 -24.39 -3.15 1.03
C LEU A 194 -25.54 -3.92 0.35
N PHE A 195 -25.27 -4.57 -0.79
CA PHE A 195 -26.23 -5.41 -1.49
C PHE A 195 -26.66 -6.59 -0.63
N ILE A 196 -25.69 -7.33 -0.08
CA ILE A 196 -25.97 -8.44 0.85
C ILE A 196 -26.72 -7.94 2.08
N ASP A 197 -26.29 -6.84 2.71
CA ASP A 197 -26.97 -6.28 3.88
C ASP A 197 -28.43 -5.91 3.55
N TYR A 198 -28.67 -5.31 2.39
CA TYR A 198 -30.01 -5.00 1.89
C TYR A 198 -30.85 -6.27 1.66
N LEU A 199 -30.29 -7.33 1.06
CA LEU A 199 -31.00 -8.59 0.87
C LEU A 199 -31.41 -9.22 2.19
N VAL A 200 -30.55 -9.19 3.21
CA VAL A 200 -30.82 -9.79 4.52
C VAL A 200 -31.76 -8.92 5.36
N SER A 201 -31.65 -7.58 5.34
CA SER A 201 -32.46 -6.69 6.21
C SER A 201 -33.73 -6.15 5.57
N LYS A 202 -33.75 -6.01 4.24
CA LYS A 202 -34.72 -5.20 3.51
C LYS A 202 -34.81 -3.74 4.00
N ASN A 203 -33.73 -3.21 4.57
CA ASN A 203 -33.71 -1.86 5.14
C ASN A 203 -33.61 -0.78 4.05
N ARG A 204 -34.56 0.17 4.04
CA ARG A 204 -34.60 1.29 3.08
C ARG A 204 -33.34 2.15 3.08
N THR A 205 -32.73 2.44 4.23
CA THR A 205 -31.45 3.18 4.33
C THR A 205 -30.35 2.50 3.53
N ARG A 206 -30.31 1.17 3.55
CA ARG A 206 -29.34 0.37 2.79
C ARG A 206 -29.65 0.36 1.30
N GLY A 207 -30.93 0.30 0.93
CA GLY A 207 -31.33 0.41 -0.48
C GLY A 207 -30.88 1.73 -1.13
N ILE A 208 -31.04 2.87 -0.43
CA ILE A 208 -30.58 4.17 -0.94
C ILE A 208 -29.06 4.21 -1.06
N ALA A 209 -28.34 3.83 -0.01
CA ALA A 209 -26.87 3.79 -0.04
C ALA A 209 -26.36 2.85 -1.14
N LEU A 210 -26.97 1.67 -1.31
CA LEU A 210 -26.66 0.73 -2.37
C LEU A 210 -26.78 1.37 -3.76
N ILE A 211 -27.88 2.06 -4.06
CA ILE A 211 -28.06 2.71 -5.37
C ILE A 211 -26.93 3.71 -5.62
N LEU A 212 -26.61 4.56 -4.63
CA LEU A 212 -25.55 5.56 -4.76
C LEU A 212 -24.17 4.93 -4.95
N PHE A 213 -23.83 3.92 -4.14
CA PHE A 213 -22.57 3.18 -4.26
C PHE A 213 -22.46 2.43 -5.59
N SER A 214 -23.56 1.84 -6.07
CA SER A 214 -23.61 1.19 -7.39
C SER A 214 -23.37 2.17 -8.53
N VAL A 215 -24.04 3.33 -8.51
CA VAL A 215 -23.82 4.39 -9.51
C VAL A 215 -22.37 4.86 -9.49
N LEU A 216 -21.83 5.16 -8.30
CA LEU A 216 -20.42 5.56 -8.16
C LEU A 216 -19.46 4.45 -8.62
N SER A 217 -19.76 3.17 -8.33
CA SER A 217 -18.95 2.03 -8.78
C SER A 217 -18.91 1.95 -10.29
N ILE A 218 -20.08 2.03 -10.94
CA ILE A 218 -20.21 1.98 -12.40
C ILE A 218 -19.47 3.15 -13.03
N VAL A 219 -19.71 4.37 -12.55
CA VAL A 219 -19.01 5.57 -13.06
C VAL A 219 -17.50 5.44 -12.89
N SER A 220 -17.03 4.97 -11.72
CA SER A 220 -15.60 4.77 -11.45
C SER A 220 -14.96 3.78 -12.41
N ILE A 221 -15.63 2.65 -12.66
CA ILE A 221 -15.16 1.60 -13.58
C ILE A 221 -15.16 2.13 -15.01
N LEU A 222 -16.21 2.84 -15.44
CA LEU A 222 -16.28 3.42 -16.79
C LEU A 222 -15.21 4.49 -17.02
N LEU A 223 -14.97 5.37 -16.04
CA LEU A 223 -13.91 6.37 -16.11
C LEU A 223 -12.54 5.69 -16.19
N PHE A 224 -12.30 4.68 -15.35
CA PHE A 224 -11.05 3.91 -15.39
C PHE A 224 -10.89 3.17 -16.72
N TYR A 225 -11.93 2.51 -17.22
CA TYR A 225 -11.90 1.78 -18.47
C TYR A 225 -11.55 2.70 -19.65
N ASN A 226 -12.25 3.82 -19.78
CA ASN A 226 -12.02 4.80 -20.84
C ASN A 226 -10.64 5.45 -20.77
N GLN A 227 -10.07 5.60 -19.58
CA GLN A 227 -8.75 6.24 -19.42
C GLN A 227 -7.59 5.28 -19.64
N PHE A 228 -7.74 4.01 -19.25
CA PHE A 228 -6.58 3.13 -19.05
C PHE A 228 -6.63 1.82 -19.82
N VAL A 229 -7.81 1.25 -20.07
CA VAL A 229 -7.90 -0.11 -20.64
C VAL A 229 -7.67 -0.12 -22.15
N GLU A 230 -8.05 0.95 -22.85
CA GLU A 230 -7.84 1.06 -24.31
C GLU A 230 -6.35 1.02 -24.71
N LYS A 231 -5.44 1.24 -23.75
CA LYS A 231 -3.99 1.35 -23.98
C LYS A 231 -3.17 0.17 -23.48
N SER A 232 -3.78 -0.83 -22.84
CA SER A 232 -3.08 -1.95 -22.23
C SER A 232 -3.38 -3.26 -22.96
N ASP A 233 -2.34 -4.01 -23.34
CA ASP A 233 -2.49 -5.40 -23.78
C ASP A 233 -2.94 -6.25 -22.59
N LEU A 234 -4.22 -6.60 -22.55
CA LEU A 234 -4.81 -7.42 -21.49
C LEU A 234 -4.40 -8.89 -21.66
N ASN A 235 -3.22 -9.24 -21.16
CA ASN A 235 -2.84 -10.63 -20.98
C ASN A 235 -3.51 -11.20 -19.74
N LEU A 236 -4.75 -11.68 -19.89
CA LEU A 236 -5.50 -12.28 -18.79
C LEU A 236 -4.92 -13.65 -18.44
N SER A 237 -4.28 -13.75 -17.29
CA SER A 237 -3.85 -15.01 -16.70
C SER A 237 -4.85 -15.48 -15.64
N TRP A 238 -5.32 -16.72 -15.76
CA TRP A 238 -6.14 -17.38 -14.74
C TRP A 238 -5.28 -18.41 -14.00
N PRO A 239 -5.01 -18.18 -12.70
CA PRO A 239 -4.32 -19.17 -11.89
C PRO A 239 -5.11 -20.45 -11.76
N SER A 240 -4.42 -21.56 -11.54
CA SER A 240 -5.10 -22.83 -11.30
C SER A 240 -5.88 -22.80 -9.98
N LEU A 241 -6.92 -23.65 -9.87
CA LEU A 241 -7.62 -23.83 -8.60
C LEU A 241 -6.67 -24.23 -7.46
N THR A 242 -5.66 -25.04 -7.77
CA THR A 242 -4.61 -25.44 -6.82
C THR A 242 -3.84 -24.24 -6.30
N ASP A 243 -3.49 -23.29 -7.18
CA ASP A 243 -2.80 -22.07 -6.76
C ASP A 243 -3.70 -21.24 -5.85
N ARG A 244 -4.98 -21.04 -6.21
CA ARG A 244 -5.95 -20.33 -5.36
C ARG A 244 -6.11 -20.97 -3.98
N LEU A 245 -6.19 -22.30 -3.91
CA LEU A 245 -6.27 -23.03 -2.64
C LEU A 245 -4.97 -22.91 -1.83
N ASN A 246 -3.81 -22.95 -2.49
CA ASN A 246 -2.51 -22.73 -1.85
C ASN A 246 -2.39 -21.30 -1.31
N MET A 247 -2.85 -20.30 -2.06
CA MET A 247 -2.91 -18.90 -1.60
C MET A 247 -3.72 -18.79 -0.32
N LEU A 248 -4.92 -19.39 -0.29
CA LEU A 248 -5.81 -19.43 0.89
C LEU A 248 -5.15 -20.11 2.08
N TRP A 249 -4.58 -21.30 1.87
CA TRP A 249 -3.92 -22.07 2.93
C TRP A 249 -2.77 -21.30 3.57
N ASN A 250 -1.92 -20.70 2.73
CA ASN A 250 -0.76 -19.93 3.18
C ASN A 250 -1.13 -18.54 3.69
N SER A 251 -2.41 -18.13 3.58
CA SER A 251 -2.83 -16.74 3.81
C SER A 251 -1.83 -15.76 3.18
N GLN A 252 -1.55 -15.93 1.88
CA GLN A 252 -0.42 -15.27 1.20
C GLN A 252 -0.30 -13.76 1.45
N PRO A 253 -1.38 -12.96 1.55
CA PRO A 253 -1.28 -11.54 1.89
C PRO A 253 -0.63 -11.27 3.24
N LEU A 254 -0.54 -12.23 4.15
CA LEU A 254 0.09 -12.09 5.46
C LEU A 254 1.59 -12.47 5.46
N VAL A 255 2.07 -13.05 4.37
CA VAL A 255 3.49 -13.38 4.15
C VAL A 255 4.16 -12.13 3.61
N SER A 256 4.95 -11.45 4.43
CA SER A 256 5.45 -10.10 4.15
C SER A 256 6.79 -10.08 3.41
N PHE A 257 7.73 -10.92 3.81
CA PHE A 257 9.11 -10.87 3.30
C PHE A 257 9.55 -12.18 2.67
N TYR A 258 9.35 -13.30 3.37
CA TYR A 258 9.92 -14.59 2.98
C TYR A 258 8.93 -15.74 3.10
N GLN A 259 9.13 -16.78 2.29
CA GLN A 259 8.32 -18.00 2.39
C GLN A 259 8.46 -18.72 3.74
N SER A 260 9.52 -18.45 4.52
CA SER A 260 9.67 -18.98 5.87
C SER A 260 8.58 -18.51 6.84
N GLU A 261 7.87 -17.42 6.50
CA GLU A 261 6.72 -16.94 7.27
C GLU A 261 5.46 -17.78 7.05
N ASN A 262 5.41 -18.61 5.99
CA ASN A 262 4.26 -19.46 5.65
C ASN A 262 3.81 -20.34 6.81
N LEU A 263 4.75 -20.87 7.60
CA LEU A 263 4.38 -21.71 8.75
C LEU A 263 3.55 -20.91 9.75
N ARG A 264 3.95 -19.66 10.04
CA ARG A 264 3.25 -18.77 10.96
C ARG A 264 1.89 -18.37 10.41
N THR A 265 1.81 -17.96 9.15
CA THR A 265 0.52 -17.57 8.55
C THR A 265 -0.45 -18.76 8.44
N ARG A 266 0.02 -19.99 8.22
CA ARG A 266 -0.80 -21.21 8.29
C ARG A 266 -1.40 -21.45 9.67
N TRP A 267 -0.68 -21.15 10.76
CA TRP A 267 -1.26 -21.22 12.11
C TRP A 267 -2.42 -20.24 12.28
N PHE A 268 -2.32 -19.05 11.69
CA PHE A 268 -3.43 -18.09 11.66
C PHE A 268 -4.60 -18.60 10.81
N SER A 269 -4.34 -19.11 9.60
CA SER A 269 -5.35 -19.76 8.74
C SER A 269 -6.08 -20.87 9.49
N LEU A 270 -5.34 -21.73 10.21
CA LEU A 270 -5.90 -22.83 10.99
C LEU A 270 -6.78 -22.33 12.14
N LEU A 271 -6.35 -21.28 12.86
CA LEU A 271 -7.17 -20.65 13.89
C LEU A 271 -8.49 -20.13 13.30
N LEU A 272 -8.43 -19.37 12.20
CA LEU A 272 -9.62 -18.84 11.53
C LEU A 272 -10.54 -19.97 11.07
N LEU A 273 -9.99 -21.05 10.51
CA LEU A 273 -10.73 -22.22 10.07
C LEU A 273 -11.43 -22.92 11.24
N ILE A 274 -10.74 -23.16 12.36
CA ILE A 274 -11.32 -23.78 13.55
C ILE A 274 -12.48 -22.93 14.08
N LEU A 275 -12.29 -21.61 14.21
CA LEU A 275 -13.33 -20.70 14.66
C LEU A 275 -14.52 -20.66 13.69
N LEU A 276 -14.24 -20.64 12.38
CA LEU A 276 -15.26 -20.62 11.34
C LEU A 276 -16.08 -21.90 11.33
N VAL A 277 -15.44 -23.07 11.40
CA VAL A 277 -16.14 -24.36 11.50
C VAL A 277 -17.04 -24.36 12.73
N VAL A 278 -16.54 -23.98 13.90
CA VAL A 278 -17.35 -23.93 15.13
C VAL A 278 -18.59 -23.03 14.98
N GLU A 279 -18.46 -21.90 14.30
CA GLU A 279 -19.57 -20.99 14.09
C GLU A 279 -20.51 -21.44 12.96
N LEU A 280 -20.02 -22.04 11.87
CA LEU A 280 -20.85 -22.58 10.80
C LEU A 280 -21.78 -23.70 11.29
N TRP A 281 -21.33 -24.52 12.25
CA TRP A 281 -22.18 -25.52 12.91
C TRP A 281 -23.36 -24.89 13.68
N ARG A 282 -23.34 -23.57 13.87
CA ARG A 282 -24.39 -22.79 14.53
C ARG A 282 -24.92 -21.66 13.63
N VAL A 283 -24.78 -21.79 12.31
CA VAL A 283 -25.20 -20.74 11.36
C VAL A 283 -26.65 -20.31 11.53
N LYS A 284 -27.55 -21.24 11.92
CA LYS A 284 -28.96 -20.93 12.22
C LYS A 284 -29.14 -19.95 13.40
N ARG A 285 -28.13 -19.80 14.26
CA ARG A 285 -28.12 -18.90 15.43
C ARG A 285 -27.26 -17.65 15.20
N TRP A 286 -26.72 -17.47 14.00
CA TRP A 286 -25.93 -16.28 13.68
C TRP A 286 -26.79 -15.04 13.82
N SER A 287 -26.17 -13.98 14.35
CA SER A 287 -26.77 -12.67 14.36
C SER A 287 -27.07 -12.21 12.92
N TYR A 288 -27.90 -11.20 12.80
CA TYR A 288 -28.12 -10.53 11.52
C TYR A 288 -26.78 -10.11 10.88
N SER A 289 -25.92 -9.44 11.65
CA SER A 289 -24.62 -8.96 11.15
C SER A 289 -23.66 -10.08 10.79
N GLY A 290 -23.60 -11.17 11.55
CA GLY A 290 -22.78 -12.33 11.19
C GLY A 290 -23.23 -12.99 9.89
N ARG A 291 -24.53 -13.07 9.62
CA ARG A 291 -25.05 -13.53 8.33
C ARG A 291 -24.64 -12.62 7.18
N THR A 292 -24.80 -11.29 7.33
CA THR A 292 -24.35 -10.33 6.32
C THR A 292 -22.87 -10.50 6.00
N PHE A 293 -22.00 -10.46 7.01
CA PHE A 293 -20.55 -10.54 6.78
C PHE A 293 -20.09 -11.91 6.29
N GLY A 294 -20.73 -13.00 6.74
CA GLY A 294 -20.40 -14.33 6.25
C GLY A 294 -20.78 -14.53 4.79
N LEU A 295 -21.96 -14.05 4.36
CA LEU A 295 -22.36 -14.05 2.96
C LEU A 295 -21.48 -13.13 2.11
N PHE A 296 -21.11 -11.95 2.62
CA PHE A 296 -20.14 -11.08 1.95
C PHE A 296 -18.78 -11.77 1.77
N SER A 297 -18.28 -12.45 2.82
CA SER A 297 -17.01 -13.19 2.74
C SER A 297 -17.09 -14.33 1.72
N ALA A 298 -18.22 -15.03 1.64
CA ALA A 298 -18.45 -16.05 0.63
C ALA A 298 -18.47 -15.46 -0.80
N LEU A 299 -19.09 -14.29 -0.99
CA LEU A 299 -19.07 -13.59 -2.28
C LEU A 299 -17.64 -13.20 -2.69
N VAL A 300 -16.84 -12.63 -1.76
CA VAL A 300 -15.45 -12.26 -2.03
C VAL A 300 -14.60 -13.51 -2.32
N LEU A 301 -14.86 -14.63 -1.64
CA LEU A 301 -14.20 -15.91 -1.94
C LEU A 301 -14.51 -16.41 -3.35
N VAL A 302 -15.76 -16.31 -3.80
CA VAL A 302 -16.12 -16.62 -5.20
C VAL A 302 -15.36 -15.70 -6.16
N GLY A 303 -15.30 -14.40 -5.85
CA GLY A 303 -14.50 -13.44 -6.62
C GLY A 303 -13.03 -13.86 -6.74
N LEU A 304 -12.41 -14.27 -5.62
CA LEU A 304 -11.03 -14.76 -5.59
C LEU A 304 -10.82 -15.96 -6.52
N MET A 305 -11.82 -16.84 -6.66
CA MET A 305 -11.72 -18.04 -7.50
C MET A 305 -11.90 -17.77 -8.99
N VAL A 306 -12.59 -16.68 -9.37
CA VAL A 306 -13.05 -16.46 -10.76
C VAL A 306 -12.31 -15.28 -11.43
N ILE A 307 -11.91 -14.27 -10.66
CA ILE A 307 -11.26 -13.07 -11.19
C ILE A 307 -9.79 -13.41 -11.54
N PRO A 308 -9.30 -13.06 -12.75
CA PRO A 308 -7.91 -13.25 -13.15
C PRO A 308 -6.96 -12.31 -12.40
N ASP A 309 -5.67 -12.67 -12.32
CA ASP A 309 -4.69 -11.90 -11.53
C ASP A 309 -4.31 -10.55 -12.15
N ASP A 310 -4.36 -10.47 -13.48
CA ASP A 310 -3.90 -9.31 -14.27
C ASP A 310 -5.06 -8.45 -14.81
N LEU A 311 -6.25 -8.55 -14.19
CA LEU A 311 -7.40 -7.76 -14.61
C LEU A 311 -7.10 -6.26 -14.44
N LEU A 312 -7.34 -5.48 -15.50
CA LEU A 312 -7.16 -4.01 -15.54
C LEU A 312 -5.71 -3.52 -15.35
N GLY A 313 -4.71 -4.33 -15.71
CA GLY A 313 -3.29 -3.95 -15.65
C GLY A 313 -2.74 -3.76 -14.23
N GLY A 314 -3.53 -4.10 -13.21
CA GLY A 314 -3.13 -4.03 -11.82
C GLY A 314 -2.61 -5.37 -11.33
N GLY A 315 -1.31 -5.50 -11.13
CA GLY A 315 -0.72 -6.70 -10.54
C GLY A 315 -1.25 -6.99 -9.13
N LEU A 316 -1.14 -8.25 -8.71
CA LEU A 316 -1.46 -8.75 -7.36
C LEU A 316 -2.94 -8.63 -6.96
N LEU A 317 -3.86 -8.65 -7.92
CA LEU A 317 -5.28 -8.49 -7.64
C LEU A 317 -5.83 -9.56 -6.69
N ALA A 318 -5.44 -10.82 -6.86
CA ALA A 318 -5.91 -11.89 -5.98
C ALA A 318 -5.45 -11.76 -4.54
N GLN A 319 -4.21 -11.32 -4.29
CA GLN A 319 -3.74 -11.07 -2.94
C GLN A 319 -4.53 -9.93 -2.30
N ARG A 320 -4.92 -8.90 -3.06
CA ARG A 320 -5.80 -7.82 -2.59
C ARG A 320 -7.20 -8.35 -2.25
N ILE A 321 -7.82 -9.15 -3.13
CA ILE A 321 -9.13 -9.78 -2.89
C ILE A 321 -9.07 -10.70 -1.67
N GLN A 322 -8.02 -11.50 -1.55
CA GLN A 322 -7.82 -12.41 -0.43
C GLN A 322 -7.67 -11.64 0.89
N LEU A 323 -7.01 -10.47 0.89
CA LEU A 323 -6.93 -9.64 2.09
C LEU A 323 -8.32 -9.14 2.52
N VAL A 324 -9.14 -8.68 1.56
CA VAL A 324 -10.55 -8.30 1.84
C VAL A 324 -11.34 -9.49 2.39
N PHE A 325 -11.14 -10.69 1.85
CA PHE A 325 -11.73 -11.92 2.35
C PHE A 325 -11.30 -12.24 3.80
N ILE A 326 -10.01 -12.13 4.12
CA ILE A 326 -9.49 -12.35 5.48
C ILE A 326 -10.14 -11.37 6.47
N TYR A 327 -10.25 -10.08 6.12
CA TYR A 327 -10.98 -9.10 6.93
C TYR A 327 -12.46 -9.48 7.08
N GLY A 328 -13.12 -9.89 6.00
CA GLY A 328 -14.51 -10.34 6.02
C GLY A 328 -14.75 -11.51 6.98
N ILE A 329 -13.89 -12.54 6.93
CA ILE A 329 -13.94 -13.68 7.87
C ILE A 329 -13.68 -13.22 9.29
N CYS A 330 -12.65 -12.41 9.53
CA CYS A 330 -12.35 -11.90 10.87
C CYS A 330 -13.57 -11.18 11.45
N ILE A 331 -14.21 -10.30 10.69
CA ILE A 331 -15.39 -9.54 11.13
C ILE A 331 -16.58 -10.49 11.35
N THR A 332 -16.80 -11.46 10.47
CA THR A 332 -17.84 -12.50 10.65
C THR A 332 -17.67 -13.20 12.00
N LEU A 333 -16.46 -13.67 12.29
CA LEU A 333 -16.13 -14.33 13.56
C LEU A 333 -16.30 -13.38 14.75
N ILE A 334 -15.83 -12.14 14.63
CA ILE A 334 -15.95 -11.12 15.68
C ILE A 334 -17.41 -10.94 16.11
N MET A 335 -18.35 -10.92 15.15
CA MET A 335 -19.79 -10.78 15.44
C MET A 335 -20.37 -11.99 16.15
N GLU A 336 -19.84 -13.19 15.93
CA GLU A 336 -20.41 -14.44 16.44
C GLU A 336 -19.68 -15.03 17.66
N ILE A 337 -18.48 -14.55 17.99
CA ILE A 337 -17.74 -14.98 19.19
C ILE A 337 -18.47 -14.55 20.47
N ARG A 338 -19.17 -15.53 21.06
CA ARG A 338 -19.95 -15.36 22.31
C ARG A 338 -19.30 -16.06 23.51
N ARG A 339 -18.56 -17.15 23.28
CA ARG A 339 -18.05 -18.01 24.36
C ARG A 339 -16.70 -17.53 24.89
N MET A 340 -16.48 -17.74 26.19
CA MET A 340 -15.25 -17.30 26.85
C MET A 340 -13.99 -18.03 26.35
N TRP A 341 -14.10 -19.30 25.99
CA TRP A 341 -12.94 -20.07 25.50
C TRP A 341 -12.48 -19.57 24.12
N GLN A 342 -13.39 -19.09 23.26
CA GLN A 342 -13.03 -18.49 21.96
C GLN A 342 -12.23 -17.21 22.18
N ARG A 343 -12.65 -16.36 23.12
CA ARG A 343 -11.92 -15.15 23.50
C ARG A 343 -10.57 -15.47 24.13
N ALA A 344 -10.51 -16.51 24.96
CA ALA A 344 -9.26 -17.01 25.52
C ALA A 344 -8.31 -17.47 24.42
N LEU A 345 -8.83 -18.20 23.43
CA LEU A 345 -8.06 -18.67 22.27
C LEU A 345 -7.54 -17.51 21.43
N ILE A 346 -8.36 -16.50 21.14
CA ILE A 346 -7.93 -15.28 20.45
C ILE A 346 -6.83 -14.58 21.24
N LEU A 347 -7.03 -14.35 22.54
CA LEU A 347 -6.02 -13.67 23.36
C LEU A 347 -4.72 -14.46 23.43
N LEU A 348 -4.80 -15.77 23.62
CA LEU A 348 -3.62 -16.64 23.61
C LEU A 348 -2.88 -16.53 22.29
N PHE A 349 -3.61 -16.58 21.16
CA PHE A 349 -3.03 -16.44 19.84
C PHE A 349 -2.41 -15.06 19.62
N ILE A 350 -3.10 -13.97 19.95
CA ILE A 350 -2.57 -12.61 19.81
C ILE A 350 -1.31 -12.43 20.65
N LEU A 351 -1.27 -12.96 21.87
CA LEU A 351 -0.11 -12.86 22.75
C LEU A 351 1.06 -13.76 22.31
N SER A 352 0.81 -14.88 21.64
CA SER A 352 1.88 -15.78 21.17
C SER A 352 2.36 -15.44 19.75
N TYR A 353 1.44 -15.25 18.81
CA TYR A 353 1.72 -14.99 17.40
C TYR A 353 2.10 -13.53 17.14
N GLY A 354 1.31 -12.58 17.67
CA GLY A 354 1.40 -11.17 17.32
C GLY A 354 2.79 -10.57 17.56
N PRO A 355 3.32 -10.63 18.80
CA PRO A 355 4.66 -10.15 19.09
C PRO A 355 5.76 -10.85 18.30
N VAL A 356 5.69 -12.18 18.11
CA VAL A 356 6.71 -12.94 17.39
C VAL A 356 6.77 -12.52 15.92
N GLN A 357 5.61 -12.43 15.26
CA GLN A 357 5.54 -11.98 13.87
C GLN A 357 5.98 -10.53 13.72
N LEU A 358 5.50 -9.64 14.60
CA LEU A 358 5.88 -8.23 14.57
C LEU A 358 7.38 -8.05 14.79
N LEU A 359 7.97 -8.67 15.80
CA LEU A 359 9.42 -8.57 16.06
C LEU A 359 10.25 -9.12 14.90
N HIS A 360 9.81 -10.20 14.26
CA HIS A 360 10.46 -10.74 13.07
C HIS A 360 10.44 -9.73 11.91
N GLN A 361 9.27 -9.17 11.61
CA GLN A 361 9.11 -8.16 10.56
C GLN A 361 9.92 -6.90 10.87
N VAL A 362 9.92 -6.43 12.11
CA VAL A 362 10.70 -5.26 12.54
C VAL A 362 12.20 -5.49 12.42
N LYS A 363 12.67 -6.70 12.70
CA LYS A 363 14.09 -7.06 12.53
C LYS A 363 14.51 -6.88 11.06
N ILE A 364 13.74 -7.41 10.11
CA ILE A 364 14.02 -7.28 8.67
C ILE A 364 13.86 -5.82 8.24
N ALA A 365 12.82 -5.16 8.72
CA ALA A 365 12.54 -3.77 8.41
C ALA A 365 13.65 -2.81 8.88
N LYS A 366 14.37 -3.14 9.95
CA LYS A 366 15.46 -2.29 10.45
C LYS A 366 16.59 -2.14 9.42
N ASP A 367 16.99 -3.23 8.78
CA ASP A 367 18.09 -3.23 7.80
C ASP A 367 17.67 -2.45 6.54
N LEU A 368 16.44 -2.64 6.09
CA LEU A 368 15.85 -1.89 4.96
C LEU A 368 15.67 -0.39 5.26
N SER A 369 15.26 -0.07 6.49
CA SER A 369 15.11 1.32 6.96
C SER A 369 16.43 2.09 6.87
N TYR A 370 17.55 1.40 7.11
CA TYR A 370 18.88 1.98 7.00
C TYR A 370 19.20 2.42 5.57
N MET A 371 18.92 1.58 4.57
CA MET A 371 19.11 1.91 3.16
C MET A 371 18.29 3.14 2.75
N GLY A 372 16.99 3.16 3.05
CA GLY A 372 16.14 4.33 2.78
C GLY A 372 16.68 5.59 3.45
N SER A 373 17.23 5.46 4.66
CA SER A 373 17.80 6.59 5.41
C SER A 373 19.07 7.11 4.76
N GLN A 374 19.93 6.23 4.24
CA GLN A 374 21.11 6.64 3.47
C GLN A 374 20.70 7.42 2.21
N MET A 375 19.74 6.90 1.42
CA MET A 375 19.24 7.61 0.23
C MET A 375 18.66 8.98 0.56
N TYR A 376 17.91 9.03 1.64
CA TYR A 376 17.34 10.27 2.16
C TYR A 376 18.41 11.31 2.55
N GLN A 377 19.51 10.88 3.19
CA GLN A 377 20.63 11.77 3.55
C GLN A 377 21.49 12.14 2.34
N ILE A 378 21.66 11.24 1.36
CA ILE A 378 22.31 11.55 0.09
C ILE A 378 21.56 12.69 -0.58
N GLY A 379 20.23 12.60 -0.69
CA GLY A 379 19.41 13.65 -1.30
C GLY A 379 19.58 15.04 -0.70
N LYS A 380 19.92 15.16 0.59
CA LYS A 380 20.21 16.45 1.24
C LYS A 380 21.56 17.06 0.88
N GLN A 381 22.48 16.25 0.36
CA GLN A 381 23.85 16.64 0.01
C GLN A 381 24.03 16.84 -1.50
N LEU A 382 23.03 16.49 -2.30
CA LEU A 382 23.02 16.78 -3.73
C LEU A 382 22.78 18.29 -3.91
N ASP A 383 23.75 18.97 -4.52
CA ASP A 383 23.86 20.43 -4.58
C ASP A 383 23.50 21.01 -5.95
N GLU A 384 23.19 20.15 -6.92
CA GLU A 384 22.84 20.53 -8.29
C GLU A 384 21.51 19.90 -8.72
N ASP A 385 20.74 20.69 -9.45
CA ASP A 385 19.53 20.23 -10.14
C ASP A 385 19.93 19.35 -11.33
N GLY A 386 19.09 18.39 -11.70
CA GLY A 386 19.33 17.58 -12.89
C GLY A 386 18.78 16.17 -12.82
N ILE A 387 19.46 15.22 -13.46
CA ILE A 387 19.02 13.83 -13.56
C ILE A 387 19.90 12.95 -12.69
N LEU A 388 19.26 12.07 -11.92
CA LEU A 388 19.91 11.02 -11.13
C LEU A 388 19.51 9.66 -11.68
N VAL A 389 20.51 8.87 -12.05
CA VAL A 389 20.35 7.50 -12.55
C VAL A 389 20.77 6.50 -11.46
N PRO A 390 19.83 5.75 -10.86
CA PRO A 390 20.20 4.70 -9.93
C PRO A 390 20.56 3.39 -10.64
N VAL A 391 21.58 2.71 -10.11
CA VAL A 391 22.01 1.38 -10.54
C VAL A 391 21.96 0.44 -9.33
N TYR A 392 21.07 -0.55 -9.40
CA TYR A 392 20.79 -1.46 -8.30
C TYR A 392 21.63 -2.73 -8.39
N PHE A 393 22.51 -2.96 -7.42
CA PHE A 393 23.23 -4.22 -7.23
C PHE A 393 22.72 -5.01 -6.02
N THR A 394 21.41 -4.99 -5.83
CA THR A 394 20.72 -5.69 -4.75
C THR A 394 19.80 -6.78 -5.31
N ASP A 395 19.68 -7.86 -4.56
CA ASP A 395 18.71 -8.94 -4.82
C ASP A 395 17.45 -8.75 -3.96
N ASN A 396 17.42 -7.70 -3.14
CA ASN A 396 16.30 -7.38 -2.27
C ASN A 396 15.30 -6.48 -3.00
N TRP A 397 14.19 -7.07 -3.44
CA TRP A 397 13.17 -6.38 -4.21
C TRP A 397 12.61 -5.13 -3.52
N LEU A 398 12.58 -5.08 -2.18
CA LEU A 398 12.09 -3.91 -1.42
C LEU A 398 12.95 -2.65 -1.57
N GLU A 399 14.18 -2.78 -2.07
CA GLU A 399 15.09 -1.64 -2.26
C GLU A 399 14.92 -0.99 -3.65
N SER A 400 14.12 -1.58 -4.55
CA SER A 400 14.02 -1.21 -5.98
C SER A 400 13.59 0.22 -6.27
N HIS A 401 13.01 0.92 -5.29
CA HIS A 401 12.58 2.31 -5.45
C HIS A 401 13.20 3.24 -4.40
N ALA A 402 14.16 2.77 -3.61
CA ALA A 402 14.76 3.54 -2.53
C ALA A 402 15.43 4.84 -3.00
N ALA A 403 15.91 4.89 -4.26
CA ALA A 403 16.50 6.09 -4.84
C ALA A 403 15.54 7.30 -4.87
N ASN A 404 14.22 7.06 -4.87
CA ASN A 404 13.23 8.13 -4.83
C ASN A 404 13.30 8.98 -3.55
N TYR A 405 13.85 8.45 -2.44
CA TYR A 405 14.11 9.26 -1.25
C TYR A 405 15.15 10.36 -1.49
N ALA A 406 16.08 10.18 -2.44
CA ALA A 406 17.09 11.18 -2.76
C ALA A 406 16.49 12.41 -3.46
N GLY A 407 15.40 12.25 -4.22
CA GLY A 407 14.72 13.34 -4.93
C GLY A 407 13.83 14.24 -4.04
N LEU A 408 13.74 13.98 -2.73
CA LEU A 408 12.79 14.68 -1.86
C LEU A 408 13.21 16.11 -1.48
N HIS A 409 14.51 16.42 -1.50
CA HIS A 409 15.08 17.70 -1.05
C HIS A 409 15.68 18.53 -2.18
N SER A 410 16.03 17.90 -3.28
CA SER A 410 16.66 18.53 -4.43
C SER A 410 15.71 18.54 -5.63
N ASN A 411 15.95 19.44 -6.58
CA ASN A 411 15.28 19.47 -7.87
C ASN A 411 15.94 18.46 -8.82
N ILE A 412 15.87 17.19 -8.43
CA ILE A 412 16.45 16.07 -9.17
C ILE A 412 15.37 15.17 -9.71
N ILE A 413 15.48 14.86 -10.99
CA ILE A 413 14.65 13.89 -11.70
C ILE A 413 15.25 12.51 -11.47
N ILE A 414 14.48 11.66 -10.80
CA ILE A 414 14.83 10.26 -10.56
C ILE A 414 14.48 9.46 -11.82
N ALA A 415 15.50 8.95 -12.51
CA ALA A 415 15.34 8.39 -13.86
C ALA A 415 14.51 7.10 -13.91
N ASP A 416 14.47 6.33 -12.81
CA ASP A 416 13.71 5.08 -12.67
C ASP A 416 12.36 5.26 -11.95
N PHE A 417 11.81 6.49 -11.91
CA PHE A 417 10.56 6.77 -11.21
C PHE A 417 9.37 6.00 -11.84
N TYR A 418 9.06 4.84 -11.28
CA TYR A 418 8.14 3.86 -11.86
C TYR A 418 6.67 4.31 -11.87
N GLU A 419 6.25 5.18 -10.95
CA GLU A 419 4.86 5.65 -10.92
C GLU A 419 4.49 6.38 -12.21
N ALA A 420 5.44 7.14 -12.77
CA ALA A 420 5.23 7.87 -14.02
C ALA A 420 5.07 6.95 -15.25
N LEU A 421 5.29 5.64 -15.12
CA LEU A 421 4.97 4.65 -16.16
C LEU A 421 3.51 4.22 -16.13
N ASN A 422 2.86 4.42 -14.99
CA ASN A 422 1.57 3.84 -14.68
C ASN A 422 0.52 4.95 -14.66
N PRO A 423 -0.48 4.90 -15.55
CA PRO A 423 -1.36 6.04 -15.77
C PRO A 423 -2.36 6.26 -14.61
N TYR A 424 -2.41 5.34 -13.65
CA TYR A 424 -3.22 5.45 -12.43
C TYR A 424 -2.51 6.18 -11.27
N PHE A 425 -1.35 6.79 -11.50
CA PHE A 425 -0.68 7.70 -10.55
C PHE A 425 -0.76 9.16 -11.01
N PRO A 426 -0.47 10.15 -10.15
CA PRO A 426 -0.69 11.57 -10.45
C PRO A 426 0.09 12.13 -11.64
N PHE A 427 1.21 11.50 -11.98
CA PHE A 427 2.08 11.90 -13.08
C PHE A 427 2.26 10.76 -14.08
N TYR A 428 2.62 11.13 -15.31
CA TYR A 428 3.14 10.21 -16.30
C TYR A 428 4.32 10.83 -17.04
N TYR A 429 5.21 10.02 -17.58
CA TYR A 429 6.33 10.52 -18.38
C TYR A 429 5.83 11.26 -19.62
N ASN A 430 6.51 12.35 -19.97
CA ASN A 430 6.45 12.90 -21.32
C ASN A 430 6.84 11.77 -22.30
N PRO A 431 6.01 11.41 -23.29
CA PRO A 431 6.27 10.27 -24.19
C PRO A 431 7.63 10.33 -24.91
N GLU A 432 8.14 11.53 -25.19
CA GLU A 432 9.43 11.74 -25.86
C GLU A 432 10.62 11.66 -24.90
N LEU A 433 10.39 11.91 -23.61
CA LEU A 433 11.41 11.97 -22.55
C LEU A 433 11.16 10.91 -21.45
N ASN A 434 10.59 9.76 -21.83
CA ASN A 434 10.41 8.65 -20.90
C ASN A 434 11.76 8.00 -20.58
N LEU A 435 12.38 8.47 -19.50
CA LEU A 435 13.73 8.05 -19.08
C LEU A 435 13.83 6.53 -18.88
N PHE A 436 12.81 5.93 -18.29
CA PHE A 436 12.77 4.48 -18.06
C PHE A 436 12.89 3.68 -19.36
N ARG A 437 12.13 4.09 -20.39
CA ARG A 437 12.18 3.46 -21.72
C ARG A 437 13.50 3.73 -22.44
N ILE A 438 13.98 4.97 -22.37
CA ILE A 438 15.22 5.39 -23.04
C ILE A 438 16.44 4.66 -22.47
N MET A 439 16.49 4.45 -21.15
CA MET A 439 17.58 3.69 -20.52
C MET A 439 17.52 2.18 -20.79
N GLY A 440 16.49 1.70 -21.50
CA GLY A 440 16.31 0.29 -21.80
C GLY A 440 15.99 -0.57 -20.57
N MET A 441 15.42 0.04 -19.50
CA MET A 441 15.06 -0.65 -18.26
C MET A 441 13.76 -1.48 -18.36
N ASP A 442 13.23 -1.67 -19.56
CA ASP A 442 11.97 -2.39 -19.79
C ASP A 442 12.04 -3.85 -19.30
N THR A 443 10.98 -4.29 -18.64
CA THR A 443 10.99 -5.13 -17.42
C THR A 443 11.21 -6.63 -17.62
N ASP A 444 11.47 -7.11 -18.84
CA ASP A 444 11.41 -8.55 -19.14
C ASP A 444 12.76 -9.23 -19.39
N LYS A 445 13.87 -8.47 -19.41
CA LYS A 445 15.20 -9.02 -19.67
C LYS A 445 16.16 -8.51 -18.61
N GLY A 446 16.48 -9.39 -17.65
CA GLY A 446 17.24 -9.06 -16.44
C GLY A 446 18.45 -8.14 -16.64
N ARG A 447 18.75 -7.38 -15.59
CA ARG A 447 19.91 -6.46 -15.44
C ARG A 447 20.52 -5.99 -16.77
N LYS A 448 19.81 -5.13 -17.50
CA LYS A 448 20.47 -4.28 -18.47
C LYS A 448 21.09 -3.10 -17.73
N CYS A 449 22.35 -2.82 -18.03
CA CYS A 449 22.98 -1.60 -17.57
C CYS A 449 22.30 -0.40 -18.25
N PRO A 450 22.08 0.71 -17.53
CA PRO A 450 21.46 1.88 -18.12
C PRO A 450 22.31 2.42 -19.28
N GLU A 451 21.67 2.68 -20.42
CA GLU A 451 22.31 3.30 -21.59
C GLU A 451 22.43 4.82 -21.39
N ILE A 452 23.30 5.26 -20.48
CA ILE A 452 23.43 6.68 -20.08
C ILE A 452 23.76 7.58 -21.26
N GLU A 453 24.72 7.19 -22.11
CA GLU A 453 25.08 7.96 -23.29
C GLU A 453 23.89 8.15 -24.26
N HIS A 454 23.10 7.10 -24.46
CA HIS A 454 21.90 7.17 -25.29
C HIS A 454 20.85 8.11 -24.68
N LEU A 455 20.66 8.03 -23.36
CA LEU A 455 19.76 8.94 -22.63
C LEU A 455 20.15 10.40 -22.85
N GLU A 456 21.42 10.76 -22.71
CA GLU A 456 21.88 12.14 -22.90
C GLU A 456 21.72 12.60 -24.35
N GLN A 457 22.01 11.72 -25.30
CA GLN A 457 21.84 12.01 -26.72
C GLN A 457 20.37 12.26 -27.10
N VAL A 458 19.44 11.50 -26.55
CA VAL A 458 18.00 11.63 -26.85
C VAL A 458 17.40 12.83 -26.13
N THR A 459 17.63 12.93 -24.82
CA THR A 459 16.98 13.94 -23.98
C THR A 459 17.61 15.33 -24.12
N LYS A 460 18.87 15.40 -24.57
CA LYS A 460 19.71 16.62 -24.55
C LYS A 460 20.01 17.16 -23.15
N TYR A 461 19.69 16.38 -22.11
CA TYR A 461 20.05 16.66 -20.72
C TYR A 461 21.18 15.74 -20.31
N GLU A 462 22.19 16.30 -19.66
CA GLU A 462 23.29 15.53 -19.09
C GLU A 462 22.84 14.85 -17.78
N VAL A 463 23.28 13.61 -17.55
CA VAL A 463 23.11 12.97 -16.23
C VAL A 463 24.06 13.64 -15.25
N THR A 464 23.48 14.15 -14.16
CA THR A 464 24.22 14.86 -13.12
C THR A 464 24.80 13.89 -12.10
N TYR A 465 24.00 12.89 -11.69
CA TYR A 465 24.38 11.93 -10.66
C TYR A 465 24.11 10.48 -11.08
N ILE A 466 25.00 9.58 -10.65
CA ILE A 466 24.81 8.14 -10.74
C ILE A 466 24.91 7.54 -9.34
N LEU A 467 23.93 6.72 -8.94
CA LEU A 467 23.99 5.96 -7.69
C LEU A 467 24.40 4.51 -7.98
N ASN A 468 25.49 4.05 -7.38
CA ASN A 468 25.84 2.63 -7.28
C ASN A 468 25.33 2.09 -5.94
N ILE A 469 24.20 1.39 -5.96
CA ILE A 469 23.54 0.87 -4.76
C ILE A 469 24.06 -0.54 -4.49
N LYS A 470 24.58 -0.77 -3.27
CA LYS A 470 25.34 -1.95 -2.78
C LYS A 470 26.81 -2.04 -3.22
N LYS A 471 27.38 -0.96 -3.73
CA LYS A 471 28.82 -0.81 -4.03
C LYS A 471 29.46 -1.99 -4.77
N ARG A 472 28.76 -2.62 -5.71
CA ARG A 472 29.36 -3.70 -6.50
C ARG A 472 30.15 -3.11 -7.67
N ALA A 473 31.18 -3.84 -8.09
CA ALA A 473 31.91 -3.51 -9.31
C ALA A 473 30.95 -3.46 -10.49
N TRP A 474 31.19 -2.52 -11.41
CA TRP A 474 30.41 -2.39 -12.63
C TRP A 474 30.54 -3.67 -13.47
N PRO A 475 29.44 -4.18 -14.04
CA PRO A 475 29.50 -5.32 -14.95
C PRO A 475 30.37 -4.97 -16.19
N ASP A 476 31.32 -5.85 -16.51
CA ASP A 476 32.26 -5.66 -17.64
C ASP A 476 31.55 -5.66 -19.00
N ASP A 477 30.41 -6.33 -19.09
CA ASP A 477 29.61 -6.49 -20.31
C ASP A 477 28.94 -5.19 -20.79
N CYS A 478 28.94 -4.14 -19.98
CA CYS A 478 28.20 -2.92 -20.26
C CYS A 478 29.03 -1.68 -20.57
N ASN A 479 30.36 -1.73 -20.47
CA ASN A 479 31.26 -0.56 -20.56
C ASN A 479 30.91 0.61 -19.60
N LEU A 480 29.97 0.42 -18.66
CA LEU A 480 29.47 1.47 -17.78
C LEU A 480 30.56 2.00 -16.85
N GLY A 481 31.44 1.11 -16.35
CA GLY A 481 32.58 1.52 -15.52
C GLY A 481 33.51 2.48 -16.26
N ALA A 482 33.91 2.16 -17.49
CA ALA A 482 34.76 3.03 -18.31
C ALA A 482 34.09 4.37 -18.65
N TYR A 483 32.77 4.39 -18.84
CA TYR A 483 32.01 5.62 -19.03
C TYR A 483 31.99 6.48 -17.76
N ILE A 484 31.73 5.88 -16.60
CA ILE A 484 31.73 6.57 -15.30
C ILE A 484 33.11 7.13 -14.99
N ASP A 485 34.18 6.35 -15.13
CA ASP A 485 35.56 6.78 -14.87
C ASP A 485 35.99 7.95 -15.77
N ARG A 486 35.37 8.09 -16.95
CA ARG A 486 35.70 9.15 -17.92
C ARG A 486 34.96 10.47 -17.66
N TYR A 487 33.72 10.40 -17.20
CA TYR A 487 32.81 11.54 -17.16
C TYR A 487 32.36 11.93 -15.75
N PHE A 488 32.60 11.10 -14.75
CA PHE A 488 32.13 11.29 -13.39
C PHE A 488 33.27 11.09 -12.38
N GLU A 489 33.14 11.75 -11.24
CA GLU A 489 33.99 11.55 -10.06
C GLU A 489 33.16 11.06 -8.88
N LEU A 490 33.81 10.29 -7.99
CA LEU A 490 33.19 9.90 -6.73
C LEU A 490 32.93 11.16 -5.89
N TYR A 491 31.67 11.45 -5.65
CA TYR A 491 31.22 12.65 -4.94
C TYR A 491 30.91 12.36 -3.46
N LEU A 492 30.18 11.28 -3.19
CA LEU A 492 29.83 10.84 -1.84
C LEU A 492 29.93 9.33 -1.73
N GLU A 493 30.29 8.87 -0.54
CA GLU A 493 30.30 7.45 -0.18
C GLU A 493 29.61 7.26 1.16
N THR A 494 28.61 6.38 1.21
CA THR A 494 27.97 5.89 2.43
C THR A 494 28.35 4.44 2.67
N ASP A 495 27.75 3.70 3.60
CA ASP A 495 28.10 2.29 3.80
C ASP A 495 27.73 1.41 2.60
N ASP A 496 26.56 1.66 2.00
CA ASP A 496 26.00 0.83 0.93
C ASP A 496 25.95 1.53 -0.43
N VAL A 497 26.27 2.83 -0.54
CA VAL A 497 26.02 3.60 -1.76
C VAL A 497 27.25 4.40 -2.15
N LEU A 498 27.60 4.37 -3.44
CA LEU A 498 28.51 5.34 -4.03
C LEU A 498 27.70 6.31 -4.90
N VAL A 499 27.96 7.60 -4.74
CA VAL A 499 27.37 8.67 -5.54
C VAL A 499 28.47 9.22 -6.43
N TYR A 500 28.27 9.12 -7.74
CA TYR A 500 29.15 9.72 -8.72
C TYR A 500 28.49 11.00 -9.24
N LYS A 501 29.25 12.09 -9.31
CA LYS A 501 28.81 13.37 -9.86
C LYS A 501 29.54 13.62 -11.19
N ARG A 502 28.82 14.09 -12.20
CA ARG A 502 29.42 14.44 -13.49
C ARG A 502 30.51 15.48 -13.25
N HIS A 503 31.64 15.36 -13.95
CA HIS A 503 32.60 16.45 -13.96
C HIS A 503 31.88 17.72 -14.42
N SER A 504 31.97 18.79 -13.64
CA SER A 504 31.59 20.11 -14.15
C SER A 504 32.31 20.27 -15.49
N PRO A 505 31.62 20.65 -16.58
CA PRO A 505 32.27 20.79 -17.86
C PRO A 505 33.48 21.67 -17.61
N LYS A 506 34.69 21.09 -17.75
CA LYS A 506 35.90 21.92 -17.88
C LYS A 506 35.49 22.83 -19.00
N ARG A 507 35.27 24.13 -18.71
CA ARG A 507 35.04 25.16 -19.70
C ARG A 507 36.12 24.91 -20.74
N LYS A 508 35.79 24.21 -21.84
CA LYS A 508 36.62 24.22 -23.02
C LYS A 508 36.54 25.67 -23.38
N ASP A 509 37.66 26.37 -23.21
CA ASP A 509 37.82 27.78 -23.53
C ASP A 509 36.90 28.11 -24.69
N SER A 510 35.83 28.86 -24.39
CA SER A 510 34.94 29.36 -25.42
C SER A 510 35.85 30.00 -26.45
N PRO A 511 35.83 29.60 -27.73
CA PRO A 511 36.61 30.33 -28.73
C PRO A 511 36.20 31.78 -28.59
N GLN A 512 37.17 32.65 -28.29
CA GLN A 512 36.95 34.09 -28.24
C GLN A 512 36.19 34.46 -29.52
N PRO A 513 35.09 35.23 -29.43
CA PRO A 513 34.44 35.72 -30.64
C PRO A 513 35.51 36.45 -31.46
N PRO A 514 35.58 36.20 -32.78
CA PRO A 514 36.57 36.86 -33.62
C PRO A 514 36.42 38.38 -33.47
N ALA A 515 37.56 39.03 -33.25
CA ALA A 515 37.68 40.47 -33.03
C ALA A 515 37.19 41.29 -34.23
#